data_AF-A0AAQ3S527-F1
#
_entry.id   AF-A0AAQ3S527-F1
#
_cell.length_a   1.000
_cell.length_b   1.000
_cell.length_c   1.000
_cell.angle_alpha   90.00
_cell.angle_beta   90.00
_cell.angle_gamma   90.00
#
_symmetry.space_group_name_H-M   'P 1'
#
loop_
_entity.id
_entity.type
_entity.pdbx_description
1 polymer ?
#
loop_
_entity_poly.entity_id
_entity_poly.type
_entity_poly.pdbx_seq_one_letter_code
_entity_poly.pdbx_strand_id
1 'polypeptide(L)'
;MALAVVGGALLSAFIDVLFDRLASPELVNFIRGKKPDKLLQKMKSQLLVVKVVLADAEKRQITDTNVKEWLDLLNDVVYRADDLLDEVYTKAATQKEVSNSFSHLFKRNKVVKFSKLEDIVERLDDILKQKESLDLKEIAVENSQPWNAPTTSLEDGYGMYGRDEDKEAIMKLVLEDSSGDEKVSVIPIVGMGGVGKTTLTRSIYNDGKLNEIF
;
A
#
# COMPACT_ATOMS: atom_id res chain seq x y z
N MET A 1 -14.55 -1.69 -10.21
CA MET A 1 -13.91 -2.57 -9.21
C MET A 1 -12.49 -2.08 -8.91
N ALA A 2 -12.34 -1.07 -8.05
CA ALA A 2 -11.03 -0.41 -7.80
C ALA A 2 -10.40 -0.79 -6.44
N LEU A 3 -11.03 -1.68 -5.67
CA LEU A 3 -10.58 -2.06 -4.33
C LEU A 3 -9.43 -3.07 -4.31
N ALA A 4 -9.10 -3.72 -5.43
CA ALA A 4 -8.07 -4.77 -5.46
C ALA A 4 -6.63 -4.28 -5.71
N VAL A 5 -6.42 -3.00 -6.07
CA VAL A 5 -5.09 -2.47 -6.43
C VAL A 5 -4.44 -1.66 -5.30
N VAL A 6 -5.20 -1.32 -4.25
CA VAL A 6 -4.67 -0.53 -3.10
C VAL A 6 -3.96 -1.42 -2.06
N GLY A 7 -4.13 -2.74 -2.11
CA GLY A 7 -3.56 -3.66 -1.11
C GLY A 7 -2.03 -3.72 -1.09
N GLY A 8 -1.35 -3.48 -2.22
CA GLY A 8 0.08 -3.72 -2.34
C GLY A 8 0.98 -2.62 -1.76
N ALA A 9 0.64 -1.36 -2.03
CA ALA A 9 1.35 -0.22 -1.41
C ALA A 9 1.21 -0.23 0.12
N LEU A 10 0.15 -0.84 0.65
CA LEU A 10 -0.11 -0.91 2.08
C LEU A 10 0.83 -1.88 2.79
N LEU A 11 1.02 -3.11 2.29
CA LEU A 11 1.86 -4.10 3.01
C LEU A 11 3.34 -3.70 3.01
N SER A 12 3.84 -3.20 1.89
CA SER A 12 5.24 -2.75 1.79
C SER A 12 5.53 -1.59 2.75
N ALA A 13 4.66 -0.58 2.77
CA ALA A 13 4.76 0.52 3.72
C ALA A 13 4.67 0.06 5.18
N PHE A 14 3.82 -0.92 5.46
CA PHE A 14 3.66 -1.48 6.80
C PHE A 14 4.92 -2.24 7.26
N ILE A 15 5.56 -3.00 6.37
CA ILE A 15 6.85 -3.66 6.65
C ILE A 15 7.94 -2.62 6.95
N ASP A 16 7.93 -1.46 6.29
CA ASP A 16 8.85 -0.37 6.59
C ASP A 16 8.65 0.22 7.99
N VAL A 17 7.40 0.41 8.40
CA VAL A 17 7.06 0.78 9.79
C VAL A 17 7.56 -0.26 10.79
N LEU A 18 7.43 -1.55 10.46
CA LEU A 18 7.99 -2.62 11.29
C LEU A 18 9.51 -2.54 11.37
N PHE A 19 10.22 -2.23 10.28
CA PHE A 19 11.68 -2.08 10.34
C PHE A 19 12.13 -0.97 11.27
N ASP A 20 11.47 0.19 11.21
CA ASP A 20 11.75 1.31 12.10
C ASP A 20 11.49 0.92 13.56
N ARG A 21 10.37 0.23 13.79
CA ARG A 21 10.01 -0.27 15.11
C ARG A 21 11.00 -1.32 15.63
N LEU A 22 11.47 -2.24 14.79
CA LEU A 22 12.46 -3.27 15.13
C LEU A 22 13.85 -2.68 15.43
N ALA A 23 14.18 -1.52 14.88
CA ALA A 23 15.45 -0.84 15.13
C ALA A 23 15.50 -0.16 16.50
N SER A 24 14.38 -0.04 17.21
CA SER A 24 14.33 0.63 18.50
C SER A 24 14.99 -0.16 19.63
N PRO A 25 15.80 0.50 20.47
CA PRO A 25 16.42 -0.12 21.64
C PRO A 25 15.40 -0.50 22.74
N GLU A 26 14.15 -0.02 22.65
CA GLU A 26 13.11 -0.31 23.64
C GLU A 26 12.67 -1.78 23.61
N LEU A 27 12.72 -2.42 22.43
CA LEU A 27 12.22 -3.80 22.26
C LEU A 27 12.95 -4.83 23.11
N VAL A 28 14.28 -4.75 23.15
CA VAL A 28 15.13 -5.71 23.86
C VAL A 28 14.84 -5.69 25.37
N ASN A 29 14.57 -4.51 25.92
CA ASN A 29 14.37 -4.30 27.35
C ASN A 29 12.99 -4.75 27.84
N PHE A 30 11.99 -4.81 26.94
CA PHE A 30 10.59 -5.06 27.28
C PHE A 30 10.09 -6.46 26.88
N ILE A 31 10.97 -7.33 26.37
CA ILE A 31 10.66 -8.74 26.06
C ILE A 31 11.32 -9.67 27.09
N ARG A 32 10.55 -10.54 27.75
CA ARG A 32 11.04 -11.42 28.84
C ARG A 32 11.34 -12.82 28.32
N GLY A 33 12.60 -13.20 28.22
CA GLY A 33 12.99 -14.55 27.81
C GLY A 33 14.49 -14.70 27.55
N LYS A 34 14.88 -15.83 26.97
CA LYS A 34 16.29 -16.08 26.60
C LYS A 34 16.58 -15.44 25.23
N LYS A 35 17.40 -14.38 25.23
CA LYS A 35 18.00 -13.76 24.03
C LYS A 35 16.98 -13.22 23.00
N PRO A 36 16.12 -12.25 23.37
CA PRO A 36 15.19 -11.60 22.43
C PRO A 36 15.90 -10.99 21.22
N ASP A 37 17.14 -10.49 21.39
CA ASP A 37 17.95 -9.91 20.31
C ASP A 37 18.11 -10.84 19.11
N LYS A 38 18.44 -12.12 19.36
CA LYS A 38 18.66 -13.08 18.28
C LYS A 38 17.39 -13.30 17.46
N LEU A 39 16.25 -13.32 18.14
CA LEU A 39 14.97 -13.63 17.54
C LEU A 39 14.39 -12.41 16.81
N LEU A 40 14.58 -11.21 17.37
CA LEU A 40 14.31 -9.93 16.69
C LEU A 40 15.17 -9.77 15.42
N GLN A 41 16.46 -10.11 15.48
CA GLN A 41 17.33 -10.10 14.30
C GLN A 41 16.88 -11.13 13.26
N LYS A 42 16.45 -12.33 13.69
CA LYS A 42 15.89 -13.33 12.78
C LYS A 42 14.63 -12.78 12.09
N MET A 43 13.68 -12.24 12.85
CA MET A 43 12.47 -11.59 12.30
C MET A 43 12.82 -10.50 11.29
N LYS A 44 13.78 -9.62 11.60
CA LYS A 44 14.25 -8.58 10.69
C LYS A 44 14.76 -9.16 9.37
N SER A 45 15.57 -10.22 9.42
CA SER A 45 16.08 -10.88 8.21
C SER A 45 14.95 -11.53 7.39
N GLN A 46 13.96 -12.15 8.04
CA GLN A 46 12.80 -12.74 7.39
C GLN A 46 11.95 -11.68 6.67
N LEU A 47 11.66 -10.55 7.34
CA LEU A 47 10.93 -9.43 6.73
C LEU A 47 11.68 -8.82 5.54
N LEU A 48 13.01 -8.86 5.54
CA LEU A 48 13.81 -8.40 4.39
C LEU A 48 13.60 -9.31 3.18
N VAL A 49 13.63 -10.64 3.39
CA VAL A 49 13.34 -11.62 2.32
C VAL A 49 11.92 -11.44 1.78
N VAL A 50 10.95 -11.18 2.66
CA VAL A 50 9.57 -10.88 2.28
C VAL A 50 9.52 -9.62 1.39
N LYS A 51 10.14 -8.52 1.82
CA LYS A 51 10.11 -7.24 1.10
C LYS A 51 10.61 -7.38 -0.35
N VAL A 52 11.63 -8.22 -0.56
CA VAL A 52 12.21 -8.48 -1.89
C VAL A 52 11.21 -9.13 -2.85
N VAL A 53 10.35 -10.02 -2.37
CA VAL A 53 9.41 -10.78 -3.23
C VAL A 53 7.99 -10.24 -3.22
N LEU A 54 7.72 -9.26 -2.35
CA LEU A 54 6.39 -8.74 -2.12
C LEU A 54 5.78 -8.14 -3.40
N ALA A 55 6.57 -7.41 -4.18
CA ALA A 55 6.11 -6.80 -5.43
C ALA A 55 5.63 -7.83 -6.47
N ASP A 56 6.35 -8.97 -6.59
CA ASP A 56 5.92 -10.07 -7.47
C ASP A 56 4.65 -10.73 -6.95
N ALA A 57 4.63 -11.04 -5.65
CA ALA A 57 3.50 -11.68 -5.02
C ALA A 57 2.21 -10.84 -5.20
N GLU A 58 2.28 -9.53 -4.94
CA GLU A 58 1.14 -8.62 -5.06
C GLU A 58 0.63 -8.49 -6.49
N LYS A 59 1.52 -8.52 -7.48
CA LYS A 59 1.13 -8.52 -8.90
C LYS A 59 0.42 -9.82 -9.27
N ARG A 60 0.93 -10.96 -8.78
CA ARG A 60 0.40 -12.29 -9.07
C ARG A 60 -0.86 -12.64 -8.28
N GLN A 61 -1.13 -11.97 -7.16
CA GLN A 61 -2.31 -12.27 -6.30
C GLN A 61 -3.65 -12.20 -7.03
N ILE A 62 -3.72 -11.42 -8.12
CA ILE A 62 -4.93 -11.25 -8.93
C ILE A 62 -5.19 -12.50 -9.79
N THR A 63 -4.13 -13.18 -10.23
CA THR A 63 -4.19 -14.28 -11.19
C THR A 63 -3.89 -15.64 -10.58
N ASP A 64 -3.17 -15.69 -9.47
CA ASP A 64 -2.67 -16.91 -8.83
C ASP A 64 -3.22 -17.01 -7.40
N THR A 65 -4.19 -17.91 -7.20
CA THR A 65 -4.85 -18.12 -5.91
C THR A 65 -3.89 -18.60 -4.83
N ASN A 66 -2.88 -19.41 -5.18
CA ASN A 66 -1.91 -19.91 -4.18
C ASN A 66 -1.03 -18.76 -3.66
N VAL A 67 -0.65 -17.84 -4.56
CA VAL A 67 0.09 -16.63 -4.16
C VAL A 67 -0.79 -15.70 -3.32
N LYS A 68 -2.09 -15.60 -3.62
CA LYS A 68 -3.02 -14.85 -2.79
C LYS A 68 -3.14 -15.44 -1.38
N GLU A 69 -3.36 -16.75 -1.26
CA GLU A 69 -3.43 -17.41 0.05
C GLU A 69 -2.13 -17.23 0.84
N TRP A 70 -0.98 -17.32 0.17
CA TRP A 70 0.32 -17.04 0.78
C TRP A 70 0.44 -15.60 1.29
N LEU A 71 -0.04 -14.62 0.52
CA LEU A 71 -0.08 -13.22 0.95
C LEU A 71 -1.06 -12.98 2.10
N ASP A 72 -2.19 -13.68 2.15
CA ASP A 72 -3.16 -13.59 3.25
C ASP A 72 -2.55 -14.14 4.55
N LEU A 73 -1.79 -15.25 4.47
CA LEU A 73 -1.02 -15.80 5.59
C LEU A 73 0.08 -14.84 6.05
N LEU A 74 0.81 -14.25 5.11
CA LEU A 74 1.84 -13.25 5.40
C LEU A 74 1.24 -12.03 6.10
N ASN A 75 0.12 -11.51 5.60
CA ASN A 75 -0.63 -10.42 6.22
C ASN A 75 -0.92 -10.71 7.69
N ASP A 76 -1.54 -11.86 8.00
CA ASP A 76 -1.89 -12.23 9.39
C ASP A 76 -0.65 -12.25 10.30
N VAL A 77 0.48 -12.78 9.82
CA VAL A 77 1.71 -12.81 10.63
C VAL A 77 2.31 -11.41 10.81
N VAL A 78 2.28 -10.57 9.78
CA VAL A 78 2.76 -9.18 9.82
C VAL A 78 1.91 -8.32 10.76
N TYR A 79 0.59 -8.50 10.80
CA TYR A 79 -0.27 -7.82 11.77
C TYR A 79 0.02 -8.27 13.22
N ARG A 80 0.21 -9.57 13.45
CA ARG A 80 0.60 -10.06 14.79
C ARG A 80 1.94 -9.52 15.24
N ALA A 81 2.87 -9.37 14.30
CA ALA A 81 4.14 -8.70 14.54
C ALA A 81 3.93 -7.25 14.97
N ASP A 82 3.10 -6.49 14.27
CA ASP A 82 2.82 -5.09 14.64
C ASP A 82 2.15 -4.97 16.01
N ASP A 83 1.13 -5.78 16.28
CA ASP A 83 0.45 -5.85 17.58
C ASP A 83 1.44 -6.12 18.72
N LEU A 84 2.42 -7.01 18.49
CA LEU A 84 3.46 -7.30 19.48
C LEU A 84 4.35 -6.08 19.74
N LEU A 85 4.78 -5.39 18.69
CA LEU A 85 5.62 -4.20 18.82
C LEU A 85 4.84 -3.08 19.50
N ASP A 86 3.60 -2.82 19.08
CA ASP A 86 2.73 -1.81 19.68
C ASP A 86 2.50 -2.06 21.17
N GLU A 87 2.30 -3.33 21.58
CA GLU A 87 2.22 -3.72 22.99
C GLU A 87 3.50 -3.35 23.76
N VAL A 88 4.68 -3.53 23.15
CA VAL A 88 5.96 -3.13 23.74
C VAL A 88 6.06 -1.61 23.87
N TYR A 89 5.77 -0.86 22.81
CA TYR A 89 5.86 0.61 22.81
C TYR A 89 4.89 1.24 23.81
N THR A 90 3.65 0.75 23.84
CA THR A 90 2.63 1.22 24.79
C THR A 90 3.07 0.97 26.24
N LYS A 91 3.66 -0.20 26.53
CA LYS A 91 4.22 -0.50 27.86
C LYS A 91 5.45 0.37 28.19
N ALA A 92 6.29 0.66 27.22
CA ALA A 92 7.45 1.54 27.40
C ALA A 92 7.03 2.98 27.71
N ALA A 93 6.05 3.51 26.98
CA ALA A 93 5.52 4.86 27.19
C ALA A 93 4.83 5.02 28.55
N THR A 94 3.92 4.11 28.89
CA THR A 94 3.21 4.12 30.20
C THR A 94 4.17 4.02 31.39
N GLN A 95 5.29 3.29 31.25
CA GLN A 95 6.30 3.25 32.31
C GLN A 95 7.05 4.58 32.47
N LYS A 96 7.32 5.31 31.36
CA LYS A 96 7.96 6.63 31.43
C LYS A 96 7.07 7.66 32.14
N GLU A 97 5.75 7.64 31.90
CA GLU A 97 4.80 8.54 32.57
C GLU A 97 4.59 8.21 34.06
N VAL A 98 4.36 6.93 34.40
CA VAL A 98 3.95 6.52 35.75
C VAL A 98 5.14 6.45 36.74
N SER A 99 6.37 6.60 36.25
CA SER A 99 7.60 6.62 37.07
C SER A 99 7.65 7.77 38.09
N ASN A 100 6.81 8.81 37.96
CA ASN A 100 6.83 9.97 38.86
C ASN A 100 6.00 9.84 40.15
N SER A 101 5.20 8.78 40.39
CA SER A 101 4.38 8.74 41.62
C SER A 101 4.12 7.39 42.31
N PHE A 102 4.24 6.21 41.68
CA PHE A 102 3.91 4.93 42.35
C PHE A 102 4.83 3.75 41.98
N SER A 103 6.12 3.91 42.28
CA SER A 103 7.21 3.06 41.75
C SER A 103 7.22 1.57 42.17
N HIS A 104 6.43 1.15 43.16
CA HIS A 104 6.54 -0.18 43.78
C HIS A 104 5.42 -1.13 43.35
N LEU A 105 4.23 -0.63 42.99
CA LEU A 105 3.07 -1.46 42.62
C LEU A 105 3.13 -1.92 41.16
N PHE A 106 3.71 -1.12 40.26
CA PHE A 106 3.75 -1.41 38.82
C PHE A 106 5.00 -2.16 38.34
N LYS A 107 5.86 -2.63 39.25
CA LYS A 107 7.06 -3.40 38.90
C LYS A 107 6.78 -4.84 38.42
N ARG A 108 5.55 -5.35 38.58
CA ARG A 108 5.24 -6.78 38.38
C ARG A 108 4.60 -7.17 37.04
N ASN A 109 4.05 -6.24 36.24
CA ASN A 109 3.35 -6.56 34.97
C ASN A 109 4.11 -6.13 33.70
N LYS A 110 5.42 -5.89 33.80
CA LYS A 110 6.19 -5.04 32.87
C LYS A 110 6.57 -5.58 31.50
N VAL A 111 6.35 -6.86 31.19
CA VAL A 111 7.14 -7.48 30.12
C VAL A 111 6.29 -8.32 29.16
N VAL A 112 6.51 -8.14 27.87
CA VAL A 112 5.88 -8.92 26.79
C VAL A 112 6.48 -10.33 26.78
N LYS A 113 5.63 -11.33 26.52
CA LYS A 113 6.04 -12.75 26.55
C LYS A 113 6.91 -13.07 25.34
N PHE A 114 8.09 -13.63 25.58
CA PHE A 114 8.99 -14.11 24.52
C PHE A 114 8.35 -15.16 23.60
N SER A 115 7.43 -15.98 24.11
CA SER A 115 6.73 -16.99 23.32
C SER A 115 5.89 -16.39 22.17
N LYS A 116 5.40 -15.15 22.29
CA LYS A 116 4.70 -14.47 21.20
C LYS A 116 5.66 -14.14 20.05
N LEU A 117 6.85 -13.66 20.39
CA LEU A 117 7.89 -13.36 19.40
C LEU A 117 8.38 -14.65 18.72
N GLU A 118 8.54 -15.73 19.49
CA GLU A 118 8.90 -17.05 18.99
C GLU A 118 7.88 -17.59 17.98
N ASP A 119 6.58 -17.52 18.30
CA ASP A 119 5.48 -17.89 17.40
C ASP A 119 5.50 -17.10 16.08
N ILE A 120 5.69 -15.77 16.14
CA ILE A 120 5.77 -14.93 14.93
C ILE A 120 6.94 -15.36 14.03
N VAL A 121 8.12 -15.56 14.61
CA VAL A 121 9.31 -15.95 13.84
C VAL A 121 9.20 -17.35 13.26
N GLU A 122 8.59 -18.28 13.99
CA GLU A 122 8.31 -19.64 13.50
C GLU A 122 7.33 -19.60 12.32
N ARG A 123 6.22 -18.84 12.44
CA ARG A 123 5.26 -18.68 11.35
C ARG A 123 5.84 -17.96 10.13
N LEU A 124 6.68 -16.95 10.32
CA LEU A 124 7.44 -16.33 9.22
C LEU A 124 8.39 -17.33 8.55
N ASP A 125 9.01 -18.23 9.31
CA ASP A 125 9.91 -19.26 8.78
C ASP A 125 9.14 -20.22 7.86
N ASP A 126 7.96 -20.63 8.28
CA ASP A 126 7.10 -21.54 7.51
C ASP A 126 6.56 -20.89 6.23
N ILE A 127 6.15 -19.62 6.30
CA ILE A 127 5.74 -18.85 5.12
C ILE A 127 6.90 -18.68 4.15
N LEU A 128 8.11 -18.41 4.66
CA LEU A 128 9.29 -18.26 3.81
C LEU A 128 9.74 -19.56 3.15
N LYS A 129 9.50 -20.73 3.76
CA LYS A 129 9.73 -22.03 3.10
C LYS A 129 8.79 -22.23 1.91
N GLN A 130 7.55 -21.76 2.00
CA GLN A 130 6.57 -21.87 0.91
C GLN A 130 6.93 -20.99 -0.29
N LYS A 131 7.69 -19.90 -0.08
CA LYS A 131 8.15 -18.97 -1.13
C LYS A 131 8.81 -19.72 -2.30
N GLU A 132 9.68 -20.68 -2.02
CA GLU A 132 10.41 -21.43 -3.06
C GLU A 132 9.46 -22.26 -3.93
N SER A 133 8.42 -22.84 -3.34
CA SER A 133 7.41 -23.62 -4.07
C SER A 133 6.52 -22.77 -4.99
N LEU A 134 6.42 -21.47 -4.72
CA LEU A 134 5.61 -20.51 -5.48
C LEU A 134 6.40 -19.80 -6.60
N ASP A 135 7.70 -20.09 -6.73
CA ASP A 135 8.64 -19.44 -7.66
C ASP A 135 8.54 -17.91 -7.59
N LEU A 136 8.41 -17.35 -6.37
CA LEU A 136 8.32 -15.91 -6.15
C LEU A 136 9.67 -15.25 -6.37
N LYS A 137 9.71 -14.25 -7.26
CA LYS A 137 10.97 -13.64 -7.74
C LYS A 137 11.19 -12.25 -7.18
N GLU A 138 12.46 -11.89 -7.10
CA GLU A 138 12.83 -10.47 -6.98
C GLU A 138 12.53 -9.81 -8.31
N ILE A 139 11.48 -8.99 -8.31
CA ILE A 139 11.20 -8.10 -9.43
C ILE A 139 11.83 -6.77 -9.06
N ALA A 140 12.84 -6.34 -9.83
CA ALA A 140 13.23 -4.93 -9.83
C ALA A 140 11.94 -4.14 -10.03
N VAL A 141 11.68 -3.12 -9.20
CA VAL A 141 10.52 -2.23 -9.34
C VAL A 141 10.67 -1.42 -10.63
N GLU A 142 10.73 -2.10 -11.77
CA GLU A 142 10.56 -1.54 -13.09
C GLU A 142 9.10 -1.16 -13.13
N ASN A 143 8.89 0.15 -12.93
CA ASN A 143 7.72 0.92 -13.33
C ASN A 143 6.60 0.00 -13.73
N SER A 144 5.81 -0.41 -12.73
CA SER A 144 4.52 -1.02 -12.97
C SER A 144 3.84 -0.10 -13.96
N GLN A 145 3.85 -0.50 -15.23
CA GLN A 145 3.04 0.14 -16.23
C GLN A 145 1.67 0.07 -15.60
N PRO A 146 1.06 1.22 -15.24
CA PRO A 146 -0.29 1.19 -14.76
C PRO A 146 -1.04 0.40 -15.82
N TRP A 147 -1.87 -0.54 -15.40
CA TRP A 147 -2.84 -1.14 -16.30
C TRP A 147 -3.80 -0.02 -16.73
N ASN A 148 -3.30 0.90 -17.55
CA ASN A 148 -4.03 1.80 -18.36
C ASN A 148 -4.57 0.90 -19.46
N ALA A 149 -5.67 0.22 -19.16
CA ALA A 149 -6.53 -0.24 -20.24
C ALA A 149 -6.73 1.00 -21.13
N PRO A 150 -6.33 0.97 -22.41
CA PRO A 150 -6.47 2.12 -23.26
C PRO A 150 -7.94 2.51 -23.26
N THR A 151 -8.24 3.73 -22.85
CA THR A 151 -9.61 4.23 -22.88
C THR A 151 -9.98 4.39 -24.36
N THR A 152 -10.98 3.63 -24.81
CA THR A 152 -11.46 3.71 -26.20
C THR A 152 -12.17 5.04 -26.44
N SER A 153 -12.32 5.48 -27.68
CA SER A 153 -13.17 6.63 -28.03
C SER A 153 -14.61 6.23 -28.40
N LEU A 154 -14.93 4.93 -28.34
CA LEU A 154 -16.23 4.39 -28.76
C LEU A 154 -17.36 4.94 -27.87
N GLU A 155 -18.45 5.37 -28.50
CA GLU A 155 -19.65 5.80 -27.81
C GLU A 155 -20.35 4.60 -27.15
N ASP A 156 -20.63 4.72 -25.85
CA ASP A 156 -21.27 3.65 -25.08
C ASP A 156 -22.82 3.80 -25.07
N GLY A 157 -23.38 4.67 -25.92
CA GLY A 157 -24.83 4.91 -26.04
C GLY A 157 -25.49 5.60 -24.84
N TYR A 158 -24.78 5.80 -23.72
CA TYR A 158 -25.27 6.52 -22.54
C TYR A 158 -24.79 7.98 -22.54
N GLY A 159 -25.74 8.92 -22.42
CA GLY A 159 -25.45 10.35 -22.28
C GLY A 159 -24.86 10.70 -20.92
N MET A 160 -24.00 11.73 -20.89
CA MET A 160 -23.51 12.35 -19.67
C MET A 160 -24.55 13.36 -19.14
N TYR A 161 -24.78 13.41 -17.84
CA TYR A 161 -25.74 14.32 -17.21
C TYR A 161 -25.07 15.23 -16.19
N GLY A 162 -25.54 16.48 -16.08
CA GLY A 162 -25.13 17.41 -15.02
C GLY A 162 -23.70 17.94 -15.14
N ARG A 163 -23.10 17.83 -16.33
CA ARG A 163 -21.76 18.32 -16.65
C ARG A 163 -21.74 19.18 -17.92
N ASP A 164 -22.89 19.76 -18.25
CA ASP A 164 -23.04 20.59 -19.45
C ASP A 164 -22.23 21.88 -19.31
N GLU A 165 -22.22 22.51 -18.13
CA GLU A 165 -21.41 23.69 -17.82
C GLU A 165 -19.90 23.40 -17.91
N ASP A 166 -19.44 22.28 -17.32
CA ASP A 166 -18.06 21.81 -17.41
C ASP A 166 -17.65 21.60 -18.88
N LYS A 167 -18.55 21.01 -19.68
CA LYS A 167 -18.33 20.75 -21.12
C LYS A 167 -18.18 22.05 -21.89
N GLU A 168 -19.09 23.00 -21.70
CA GLU A 168 -19.05 24.31 -22.38
C GLU A 168 -17.81 25.12 -22.01
N ALA A 169 -17.42 25.13 -20.74
CA ALA A 169 -16.23 25.83 -20.27
C ALA A 169 -14.95 25.30 -20.94
N ILE A 170 -14.79 23.98 -21.01
CA ILE A 170 -13.62 23.37 -21.68
C ILE A 170 -13.68 23.60 -23.19
N MET A 171 -14.85 23.47 -23.81
CA MET A 171 -15.02 23.75 -25.24
C MET A 171 -14.58 25.17 -25.59
N LYS A 172 -14.94 26.16 -24.76
CA LYS A 172 -14.50 27.54 -24.93
C LYS A 172 -12.98 27.67 -24.90
N LEU A 173 -12.30 27.04 -23.93
CA LEU A 173 -10.84 27.05 -23.83
C LEU A 173 -10.19 26.44 -25.09
N VAL A 174 -10.72 25.33 -25.61
CA VAL A 174 -10.22 24.69 -26.83
C VAL A 174 -10.39 25.59 -28.06
N LEU A 175 -11.53 26.27 -28.17
CA LEU A 175 -11.84 27.16 -29.29
C LEU A 175 -11.01 28.45 -29.26
N GLU A 176 -10.82 29.06 -28.08
CA GLU A 176 -10.10 30.32 -27.93
C GLU A 176 -8.59 30.14 -28.20
N ASP A 177 -8.02 28.98 -27.86
CA ASP A 177 -6.60 28.68 -28.11
C ASP A 177 -6.23 28.48 -29.59
N SER A 178 -7.22 28.28 -30.48
CA SER A 178 -6.96 28.16 -31.92
C SER A 178 -6.56 29.48 -32.60
N SER A 179 -6.51 30.59 -31.85
CA SER A 179 -6.29 31.95 -32.35
C SER A 179 -4.93 32.57 -31.99
N GLY A 180 -4.08 31.87 -31.22
CA GLY A 180 -2.79 32.36 -30.72
C GLY A 180 -1.55 31.80 -31.42
N ASP A 181 -0.42 32.51 -31.33
CA ASP A 181 0.89 32.18 -31.94
C ASP A 181 1.67 31.08 -31.16
N GLU A 182 1.02 30.39 -30.21
CA GLU A 182 1.62 29.33 -29.39
C GLU A 182 1.49 27.94 -30.05
N LYS A 183 2.58 27.18 -30.10
CA LYS A 183 2.64 25.90 -30.83
C LYS A 183 1.86 24.75 -30.19
N VAL A 184 1.57 24.79 -28.90
CA VAL A 184 0.90 23.71 -28.14
C VAL A 184 0.16 24.28 -26.93
N SER A 185 -1.13 23.98 -26.80
CA SER A 185 -1.93 24.22 -25.58
C SER A 185 -2.20 22.92 -24.82
N VAL A 186 -2.32 23.02 -23.49
CA VAL A 186 -2.60 21.90 -22.57
C VAL A 186 -3.72 22.27 -21.60
N ILE A 187 -4.79 21.46 -21.58
CA ILE A 187 -5.92 21.61 -20.64
C ILE A 187 -5.97 20.41 -19.68
N PRO A 188 -5.50 20.54 -18.41
CA PRO A 188 -5.50 19.44 -17.46
C PRO A 188 -6.89 19.22 -16.82
N ILE A 189 -7.37 17.97 -16.80
CA ILE A 189 -8.60 17.56 -16.09
C ILE A 189 -8.24 16.65 -14.93
N VAL A 190 -8.44 17.13 -13.69
CA VAL A 190 -8.00 16.45 -12.47
C VAL A 190 -9.19 16.11 -11.57
N GLY A 191 -9.10 14.99 -10.85
CA GLY A 191 -10.14 14.54 -9.92
C GLY A 191 -9.98 13.07 -9.54
N MET A 192 -10.74 12.62 -8.54
CA MET A 192 -10.70 11.22 -8.06
C MET A 192 -11.05 10.19 -9.15
N GLY A 193 -10.71 8.92 -8.95
CA GLY A 193 -11.12 7.85 -9.86
C GLY A 193 -12.65 7.71 -9.94
N GLY A 194 -13.18 7.37 -11.12
CA GLY A 194 -14.63 7.14 -11.29
C GLY A 194 -15.53 8.37 -11.39
N VAL A 195 -15.00 9.59 -11.21
CA VAL A 195 -15.78 10.84 -11.30
C VAL A 195 -16.19 11.25 -12.73
N GLY A 196 -15.92 10.41 -13.74
CA GLY A 196 -16.32 10.69 -15.12
C GLY A 196 -15.41 11.63 -15.90
N LYS A 197 -14.13 11.80 -15.52
CA LYS A 197 -13.15 12.63 -16.27
C LYS A 197 -13.03 12.20 -17.73
N THR A 198 -12.73 10.93 -17.95
CA THR A 198 -12.61 10.34 -19.29
C THR A 198 -13.92 10.45 -20.08
N THR A 199 -15.07 10.31 -19.39
CA THR A 199 -16.40 10.46 -20.00
C THR A 199 -16.64 11.88 -20.50
N LEU A 200 -16.27 12.89 -19.70
CA LEU A 200 -16.35 14.30 -20.07
C LEU A 200 -15.45 14.61 -21.28
N THR A 201 -14.18 14.20 -21.25
CA THR A 201 -13.25 14.41 -22.37
C THR A 201 -13.73 13.76 -23.65
N ARG A 202 -14.28 12.54 -23.58
CA ARG A 202 -14.85 11.84 -24.75
C ARG A 202 -16.06 12.59 -25.31
N SER A 203 -16.93 13.11 -24.46
CA SER A 203 -18.10 13.90 -24.87
C SER A 203 -17.73 15.22 -25.54
N ILE A 204 -16.63 15.84 -25.14
CA ILE A 204 -16.07 17.03 -25.78
C ILE A 204 -15.45 16.66 -27.13
N TYR A 205 -14.59 15.65 -27.18
CA TYR A 205 -13.89 15.23 -28.40
C TYR A 205 -14.85 14.79 -29.51
N ASN A 206 -15.93 14.07 -29.18
CA ASN A 206 -16.95 13.65 -30.14
C ASN A 206 -17.97 14.76 -30.47
N ASP A 207 -17.84 15.95 -29.90
CA ASP A 207 -18.76 17.05 -30.19
C ASP A 207 -18.57 17.54 -31.63
N GLY A 208 -19.66 17.60 -32.40
CA GLY A 208 -19.62 17.97 -33.81
C GLY A 208 -18.96 19.32 -34.07
N LYS A 209 -18.99 20.23 -33.09
CA LYS A 209 -18.33 21.55 -33.20
C LYS A 209 -16.80 21.46 -33.26
N LEU A 210 -16.17 20.42 -32.71
CA LEU A 210 -14.72 20.22 -32.80
C LEU A 210 -14.30 19.56 -34.11
N ASN A 211 -15.15 18.71 -34.68
CA ASN A 211 -14.88 18.04 -35.97
C ASN A 211 -14.78 19.03 -37.16
N GLU A 212 -15.22 20.27 -37.00
CA GLU A 212 -15.08 21.32 -38.03
C GLU A 212 -13.75 22.08 -37.92
N ILE A 213 -12.98 21.85 -36.84
CA ILE A 213 -11.79 22.63 -36.45
C ILE A 213 -10.52 21.77 -36.52
N PHE A 214 -10.64 20.47 -36.27
CA PHE A 214 -9.58 19.46 -36.34
C PHE A 214 -9.95 18.37 -37.34
#